data_AF-A0A5Q4DCD9-F1
#
_entry.id   AF-A0A5Q4DCD9-F1
#
_cell.length_a   1.000
_cell.length_b   1.000
_cell.length_c   1.000
_cell.angle_alpha   90.00
_cell.angle_beta   90.00
_cell.angle_gamma   90.00
#
_symmetry.space_group_name_H-M   'P 1'
#
loop_
_entity.id
_entity.type
_entity.pdbx_description
1 polymer ?
#
loop_
_entity_poly.entity_id
_entity_poly.type
_entity_poly.pdbx_seq_one_letter_code
_entity_poly.pdbx_strand_id
1 'polypeptide(L)'
;MRANPTAIGLFMIGAVSVIVLGVATLASGAWFGERPTFVSYFEESVNGLERGAKVKFRGVPVGTVSELLIQIHSVDKTFLVPVEYEIDLKRLTTELGDYLQLDNAEVLRSQIADGL
;
A
#
# COMPACT_ATOMS: atom_id res chain seq x y z
N MET A 1 -6.96 57.14 -11.42
CA MET A 1 -7.50 55.84 -10.93
C MET A 1 -6.93 55.59 -9.54
N ARG A 2 -7.75 55.53 -8.49
CA ARG A 2 -7.29 55.25 -7.12
C ARG A 2 -7.39 53.74 -6.90
N ALA A 3 -6.29 53.09 -6.54
CA ALA A 3 -6.30 51.67 -6.20
C ALA A 3 -7.09 51.48 -4.90
N ASN A 4 -8.05 50.54 -4.90
CA ASN A 4 -8.82 50.22 -3.71
C ASN A 4 -8.09 49.11 -2.92
N PRO A 5 -7.51 49.41 -1.75
CA PRO A 5 -6.72 48.44 -0.99
C PRO A 5 -7.52 47.21 -0.55
N THR A 6 -8.85 47.34 -0.36
CA THR A 6 -9.70 46.20 -0.03
C THR A 6 -9.88 45.22 -1.20
N ALA A 7 -9.84 45.69 -2.44
CA ALA A 7 -9.91 44.82 -3.62
C ALA A 7 -8.66 43.93 -3.74
N ILE A 8 -7.49 44.48 -3.40
CA ILE A 8 -6.22 43.74 -3.40
C ILE A 8 -6.21 42.69 -2.29
N GLY A 9 -6.66 43.05 -1.08
CA GLY A 9 -6.75 42.12 0.04
C GLY A 9 -7.70 40.95 -0.23
N LEU A 10 -8.87 41.23 -0.82
CA LEU A 10 -9.84 40.19 -1.18
C LEU A 10 -9.28 39.22 -2.22
N PHE A 11 -8.56 39.72 -3.22
CA PHE A 11 -7.91 38.89 -4.22
C PHE A 11 -6.83 37.99 -3.61
N MET A 12 -6.00 38.53 -2.71
CA MET A 12 -4.98 37.72 -2.03
C MET A 12 -5.58 36.61 -1.18
N ILE A 13 -6.64 36.92 -0.42
CA ILE A 13 -7.33 35.90 0.40
C ILE A 13 -7.93 34.83 -0.51
N GLY A 14 -8.59 35.22 -1.60
CA GLY A 14 -9.15 34.28 -2.57
C GLY A 14 -8.07 33.38 -3.19
N ALA A 15 -6.94 33.94 -3.60
CA ALA A 15 -5.83 33.17 -4.18
C ALA A 15 -5.25 32.17 -3.16
N VAL A 16 -5.04 32.59 -1.92
CA VAL A 16 -4.54 31.71 -0.85
C VAL A 16 -5.55 30.60 -0.55
N SER A 17 -6.84 30.90 -0.49
CA SER A 17 -7.88 29.88 -0.29
C SER A 17 -7.87 28.84 -1.41
N VAL A 18 -7.81 29.27 -2.67
CA VAL A 18 -7.77 28.34 -3.81
C VAL A 18 -6.53 27.45 -3.76
N ILE A 19 -5.36 28.00 -3.40
CA ILE A 19 -4.13 27.22 -3.24
C ILE A 19 -4.27 26.19 -2.12
N VAL A 20 -4.76 26.60 -0.95
CA VAL A 20 -4.94 25.70 0.21
C VAL A 20 -5.93 24.58 -0.13
N LEU A 21 -7.06 24.90 -0.76
CA LEU A 21 -8.02 23.89 -1.20
C LEU A 21 -7.43 22.96 -2.27
N GLY A 22 -6.67 23.51 -3.22
CA GLY A 22 -5.99 22.72 -4.25
C GLY A 22 -4.99 21.73 -3.65
N VAL A 23 -4.14 22.19 -2.73
CA VAL A 23 -3.19 21.31 -2.03
C VAL A 23 -3.90 20.28 -1.17
N ALA A 24 -4.93 20.68 -0.42
CA ALA A 24 -5.68 19.76 0.44
C ALA A 24 -6.35 18.64 -0.36
N THR A 25 -6.99 18.96 -1.49
CA THR A 25 -7.66 17.97 -2.35
C THR A 25 -6.68 17.04 -3.05
N LEU A 26 -5.54 17.57 -3.53
CA LEU A 26 -4.48 16.77 -4.14
C LEU A 26 -3.77 15.86 -3.12
N ALA A 27 -3.56 16.34 -1.89
CA ALA A 27 -2.95 15.58 -0.81
C ALA A 27 -3.88 14.51 -0.21
N SER A 28 -5.19 14.78 -0.14
CA SER A 28 -6.14 13.94 0.61
C SER A 28 -6.58 12.65 -0.10
N GLY A 29 -6.48 12.55 -1.43
CA GLY A 29 -7.21 11.49 -2.15
C GLY A 29 -6.49 10.77 -3.29
N ALA A 30 -5.46 11.36 -3.90
CA ALA A 30 -4.82 10.74 -5.07
C ALA A 30 -3.62 9.85 -4.70
N TRP A 31 -3.06 10.02 -3.50
CA TRP A 31 -1.82 9.33 -3.08
C TRP A 31 -2.04 8.26 -2.02
N PHE A 32 -3.15 8.31 -1.29
CA PHE A 32 -3.62 7.23 -0.42
C PHE A 32 -4.44 6.22 -1.25
N GLY A 33 -3.80 5.58 -2.22
CA GLY A 33 -4.33 4.29 -2.67
C GLY A 33 -4.23 3.33 -1.50
N GLU A 34 -5.30 2.59 -1.18
CA GLU A 34 -5.24 1.44 -0.26
C GLU A 34 -4.29 0.39 -0.86
N ARG A 35 -3.00 0.59 -0.64
CA ARG A 35 -1.95 -0.37 -0.94
C ARG A 35 -1.78 -1.18 0.33
N PRO A 36 -2.35 -2.40 0.40
CA PRO A 36 -2.12 -3.22 1.56
C PRO A 36 -0.62 -3.46 1.73
N THR A 37 -0.11 -3.10 2.91
CA THR A 37 1.25 -3.39 3.32
C THR A 37 1.31 -4.83 3.79
N PHE A 38 2.19 -5.61 3.18
CA PHE A 38 2.49 -6.97 3.58
C PHE A 38 3.85 -7.00 4.25
N VAL A 39 4.01 -7.90 5.22
CA VAL A 39 5.30 -8.17 5.86
C VAL A 39 5.69 -9.61 5.60
N SER A 40 6.95 -9.85 5.28
CA SER A 40 7.51 -11.20 5.21
C SER A 40 8.78 -11.27 6.02
N TYR A 41 8.92 -12.36 6.76
CA TYR A 41 10.07 -12.61 7.62
C TYR A 41 11.03 -13.55 6.89
N PHE A 42 12.26 -13.11 6.70
CA PHE A 42 13.32 -13.92 6.12
C PHE A 42 14.25 -14.40 7.24
N GLU A 43 14.52 -15.70 7.27
CA GLU A 43 15.46 -16.35 8.21
C GLU A 43 16.92 -16.17 7.77
N GLU A 44 17.14 -15.91 6.48
CA GLU A 44 18.46 -15.67 5.88
C GLU A 44 18.70 -14.20 5.58
N SER A 45 19.94 -13.87 5.21
CA SER A 45 20.33 -12.51 4.86
C SER A 45 19.63 -12.03 3.58
N VAL A 46 18.96 -10.88 3.66
CA VAL A 46 18.42 -10.15 2.51
C VAL A 46 19.47 -9.20 1.88
N ASN A 47 20.73 -9.64 1.80
CA ASN A 47 21.84 -8.81 1.34
C ASN A 47 21.59 -8.30 -0.08
N GLY A 48 21.73 -6.99 -0.28
CA GLY A 48 21.47 -6.33 -1.55
C GLY A 48 20.01 -5.97 -1.81
N LEU A 49 19.10 -6.24 -0.87
CA LEU A 49 17.73 -5.73 -0.93
C LEU A 49 17.68 -4.29 -0.39
N GLU A 50 17.17 -3.38 -1.21
CA GLU A 50 17.08 -1.96 -0.88
C GLU A 50 15.61 -1.49 -0.85
N ARG A 51 15.37 -0.40 -0.11
CA ARG A 51 14.09 0.31 -0.14
C ARG A 51 13.77 0.71 -1.58
N GLY A 52 12.55 0.45 -2.05
CA GLY A 52 12.16 0.73 -3.44
C GLY A 52 12.44 -0.41 -4.43
N ALA A 53 13.03 -1.53 -4.00
CA ALA A 53 13.18 -2.70 -4.84
C ALA A 53 11.82 -3.21 -5.36
N LYS A 54 11.78 -3.66 -6.62
CA LYS A 54 10.54 -4.18 -7.23
C LYS A 54 10.23 -5.57 -6.70
N VAL A 55 9.04 -5.73 -6.14
CA VAL A 55 8.48 -7.05 -5.83
C VAL A 55 7.96 -7.66 -7.13
N LYS A 56 8.45 -8.85 -7.47
CA LYS A 56 8.06 -9.57 -8.68
C LYS A 56 7.32 -10.85 -8.33
N PHE A 57 6.21 -11.09 -9.02
CA PHE A 57 5.52 -12.38 -9.00
C PHE A 57 5.66 -13.00 -10.38
N ARG A 58 6.21 -14.22 -10.46
CA ARG A 58 6.46 -14.93 -11.73
C ARG A 58 7.16 -14.06 -12.80
N GLY A 59 8.10 -13.21 -12.37
CA GLY A 59 8.85 -12.30 -13.25
C GLY A 59 8.16 -10.96 -13.54
N VAL A 60 6.89 -10.78 -13.19
CA VAL A 60 6.13 -9.54 -13.41
C VAL A 60 6.21 -8.64 -12.17
N PRO A 61 6.54 -7.34 -12.30
CA PRO A 61 6.56 -6.42 -11.17
C PRO A 61 5.14 -6.11 -10.68
N VAL A 62 4.86 -6.50 -9.43
CA VAL A 62 3.54 -6.38 -8.77
C VAL A 62 3.54 -5.37 -7.62
N GLY A 63 4.71 -4.95 -7.16
CA GLY A 63 4.82 -4.08 -6.00
C GLY A 63 6.21 -3.51 -5.79
N THR A 64 6.39 -2.89 -4.63
CA THR A 64 7.62 -2.21 -4.24
C THR A 64 7.88 -2.43 -2.75
N VAL A 65 9.14 -2.66 -2.38
CA VAL A 65 9.57 -2.73 -0.98
C VAL A 65 9.44 -1.35 -0.34
N SER A 66 8.63 -1.25 0.71
CA SER A 66 8.38 0.00 1.45
C SER A 66 9.45 0.24 2.50
N GLU A 67 9.80 -0.79 3.28
CA GLU A 67 10.76 -0.68 4.37
C GLU A 67 11.44 -2.01 4.68
N LEU A 68 12.69 -1.95 5.17
CA LEU A 68 13.41 -3.10 5.71
C LEU A 68 13.72 -2.82 7.17
N LEU A 69 13.28 -3.70 8.06
CA LEU A 69 13.55 -3.60 9.49
C LEU A 69 14.46 -4.76 9.91
N ILE A 70 15.41 -4.47 10.80
CA ILE A 70 16.27 -5.49 11.39
C ILE A 70 15.77 -5.71 12.82
N GLN A 71 15.12 -6.85 13.07
CA GLN A 71 14.70 -7.24 14.41
C GLN A 71 15.65 -8.31 14.96
N ILE A 72 16.32 -7.98 16.06
CA ILE A 72 17.21 -8.92 16.76
C ILE A 72 16.41 -9.51 17.92
N HIS A 73 15.92 -10.74 17.76
CA HIS A 73 15.33 -11.48 18.87
C HIS A 73 16.45 -12.00 19.78
N SER A 74 16.74 -11.26 20.86
CA SER A 74 17.75 -11.64 21.87
C SER A 74 17.41 -12.94 22.62
N VAL A 75 16.16 -13.41 22.57
CA VAL A 75 15.70 -14.58 23.33
C VAL A 75 16.03 -15.89 22.59
N ASP A 76 15.84 -15.93 21.27
CA ASP A 76 15.88 -17.19 20.51
C ASP A 76 17.10 -17.33 19.58
N LYS A 77 17.95 -16.28 19.50
CA LYS A 77 19.10 -16.19 18.56
C LYS A 77 18.73 -16.34 17.07
N THR A 78 17.45 -16.33 16.74
CA THR A 78 16.97 -16.34 15.37
C THR A 78 16.98 -14.91 14.83
N PHE A 79 17.75 -14.68 13.78
CA PHE A 79 17.77 -13.41 13.07
C PHE A 79 16.64 -13.44 12.04
N LEU A 80 15.54 -12.74 12.33
CA LEU A 80 14.45 -12.56 11.37
C LEU A 80 14.56 -11.15 10.79
N VAL A 81 14.55 -11.07 9.46
CA VAL A 81 14.51 -9.78 8.76
C VAL A 81 13.10 -9.56 8.22
N PRO A 82 12.25 -8.79 8.94
CA PRO A 82 10.98 -8.33 8.40
C PRO A 82 11.21 -7.35 7.24
N VAL A 83 10.67 -7.72 6.08
CA VAL A 83 10.61 -6.88 4.89
C VAL A 83 9.16 -6.48 4.68
N GLU A 84 8.91 -5.18 4.70
CA GLU A 84 7.62 -4.60 4.38
C GLU A 84 7.56 -4.23 2.90
N TYR A 85 6.44 -4.54 2.26
CA TYR A 85 6.24 -4.22 0.86
C TYR A 85 4.77 -3.96 0.54
N GLU A 86 4.56 -3.07 -0.42
CA GLU A 86 3.26 -2.71 -0.96
C GLU A 86 3.03 -3.44 -2.28
N ILE A 87 1.87 -4.07 -2.43
CA ILE A 87 1.44 -4.71 -3.67
C ILE A 87 0.24 -3.96 -4.25
N ASP A 88 0.30 -3.70 -5.56
CA ASP A 88 -0.83 -3.17 -6.30
C ASP A 88 -1.80 -4.32 -6.65
N LEU A 89 -2.79 -4.53 -5.79
CA LEU A 89 -3.81 -5.57 -5.98
C LEU A 89 -4.56 -5.44 -7.31
N LYS A 90 -4.65 -4.23 -7.90
CA LYS A 90 -5.29 -4.03 -9.21
C LYS A 90 -4.52 -4.72 -10.35
N ARG A 91 -3.23 -5.03 -10.13
CA ARG A 91 -2.41 -5.81 -11.06
C ARG A 91 -2.52 -7.33 -10.85
N LEU A 92 -3.14 -7.75 -9.75
CA LEU A 92 -3.40 -9.14 -9.41
C LEU A 92 -4.83 -9.56 -9.78
N THR A 93 -5.41 -8.99 -10.84
CA THR A 93 -6.67 -9.48 -11.40
C THR A 93 -6.40 -10.80 -12.15
N THR A 94 -6.40 -11.89 -11.39
CA THR A 94 -6.77 -13.21 -11.92
C THR A 94 -8.31 -13.24 -11.98
N GLU A 95 -8.89 -14.08 -12.84
CA GLU A 95 -10.34 -14.13 -13.17
C GLU A 95 -11.32 -14.31 -11.99
N LEU A 96 -10.84 -14.47 -10.75
CA LEU A 96 -11.68 -14.41 -9.55
C LEU A 96 -11.46 -13.06 -8.86
N GLY A 97 -12.19 -12.05 -9.32
CA GLY A 97 -12.37 -10.77 -8.62
C GLY A 97 -13.21 -10.88 -7.35
N ASP A 98 -13.10 -12.01 -6.64
CA ASP A 98 -13.69 -12.21 -5.32
C ASP A 98 -12.56 -12.64 -4.40
N TYR A 99 -12.35 -11.84 -3.36
CA TYR A 99 -11.50 -12.21 -2.24
C TYR A 99 -12.05 -13.54 -1.75
N LEU A 100 -11.26 -14.63 -1.82
CA LEU A 100 -11.64 -15.92 -1.28
C LEU A 100 -12.00 -15.74 0.20
N GLN A 101 -13.29 -15.53 0.41
CA GLN A 101 -13.99 -15.61 1.65
C GLN A 101 -13.89 -17.07 2.07
N LEU A 102 -12.78 -17.38 2.75
CA LEU A 102 -12.57 -18.63 3.48
C LEU A 102 -13.45 -18.67 4.74
N ASP A 103 -14.63 -18.05 4.70
CA ASP A 103 -15.68 -18.13 5.73
C ASP A 103 -16.86 -19.01 5.28
N ASN A 104 -16.90 -19.45 4.02
CA ASN A 104 -17.94 -20.34 3.54
C ASN A 104 -17.64 -21.79 3.91
N ALA A 105 -18.22 -22.21 5.04
CA ALA A 105 -18.47 -23.62 5.41
C ALA A 105 -19.22 -24.43 4.31
N GLU A 106 -19.63 -23.77 3.22
CA GLU A 106 -20.31 -24.37 2.07
C GLU A 106 -19.35 -25.18 1.16
N VAL A 107 -18.07 -24.81 1.06
CA VAL A 107 -17.10 -25.57 0.23
C VAL A 107 -16.79 -26.93 0.86
N LEU A 108 -16.84 -27.03 2.19
CA LEU A 108 -16.64 -28.30 2.92
C LEU A 108 -17.75 -29.32 2.65
N ARG A 109 -18.98 -28.87 2.34
CA ARG A 109 -20.12 -29.76 2.10
C ARG A 109 -20.11 -30.36 0.70
N SER A 110 -19.55 -29.65 -0.28
CA SER A 110 -19.45 -30.16 -1.65
C SER A 110 -18.51 -31.36 -1.81
N GLN A 111 -17.49 -31.49 -0.95
CA GLN A 111 -16.53 -32.60 -1.03
C GLN A 111 -16.95 -33.88 -0.28
N ILE A 112 -17.99 -33.82 0.55
CA ILE A 112 -18.57 -35.01 1.19
C ILE A 112 -19.58 -35.71 0.25
N ALA A 113 -20.18 -34.97 -0.69
CA ALA A 113 -21.11 -35.53 -1.67
C ALA A 113 -20.43 -36.28 -2.83
N ASP A 114 -19.18 -35.94 -3.14
CA ASP A 114 -18.38 -36.57 -4.21
C ASP A 114 -17.54 -37.77 -3.73
N GLY A 115 -17.76 -38.24 -2.49
CA GLY A 115 -17.37 -39.59 -2.08
C GLY A 115 -15.96 -39.71 -1.48
N LEU A 116 -15.72 -39.03 -0.37
CA LEU A 116 -14.82 -39.51 0.68
C LEU A 116 -15.60 -39.87 1.93
#